data_AF-A0A0C2GWV2-F1
#
_entry.id   AF-A0A0C2GWV2-F1
#
_cell.length_a   1.000
_cell.length_b   1.000
_cell.length_c   1.000
_cell.angle_alpha   90.00
_cell.angle_beta   90.00
_cell.angle_gamma   90.00
#
_symmetry.space_group_name_H-M   'P 1'
#
loop_
_entity.id
_entity.type
_entity.pdbx_description
1 polymer ?
#
loop_
_entity_poly.entity_id
_entity_poly.type
_entity_poly.pdbx_seq_one_letter_code
_entity_poly.pdbx_strand_id
1 'polypeptide(L)'
;MNPHSSESLLCYSSILTKILIDNVISLLVYAAKPPIVSKKSKLCGNEQCDEVLFKAKVKRVMGSNHEAFLSLTEGAVIDVTAVKFSDRTDLMEGVLPDGRKGNFYIGAIDIGPYVEFLRNAISIRKEMKEISQDRVDVGPKKLLGTVRADLHLVRDYNVQARQYAQEQHIPQPEPLPVPNVTGNSDGHGHSHSHGHGHSHEHDHNHGHSHEPK
;
A
#
# COMPACT_ATOMS: atom_id res chain seq x y z
N MET A 1 -42.45 -40.19 -53.79
CA MET A 1 -42.15 -39.27 -52.67
C MET A 1 -41.01 -39.88 -51.87
N ASN A 2 -39.80 -39.32 -51.97
CA ASN A 2 -38.61 -39.83 -51.26
C ASN A 2 -38.51 -39.15 -49.88
N PRO A 3 -38.53 -39.90 -48.76
CA PRO A 3 -38.46 -39.32 -47.41
C PRO A 3 -37.02 -39.00 -46.96
N HIS A 4 -36.00 -39.25 -47.78
CA HIS A 4 -34.59 -39.19 -47.39
C HIS A 4 -33.94 -37.78 -47.33
N SER A 5 -34.68 -36.71 -47.61
CA SER A 5 -34.12 -35.36 -47.72
C SER A 5 -34.09 -34.58 -46.39
N SER A 6 -35.03 -34.83 -45.49
CA SER A 6 -35.21 -34.00 -44.27
C SER A 6 -34.30 -34.38 -43.10
N GLU A 7 -33.87 -35.64 -42.97
CA GLU A 7 -33.05 -36.10 -41.83
C GLU A 7 -31.58 -35.66 -41.94
N SER A 8 -31.06 -35.57 -43.17
CA SER A 8 -29.68 -35.18 -43.45
C SER A 8 -29.40 -33.70 -43.14
N LEU A 9 -30.39 -32.82 -43.38
CA LEU A 9 -30.30 -31.38 -43.11
C LEU A 9 -30.35 -31.05 -41.61
N LEU A 10 -31.13 -31.80 -40.83
CA LEU A 10 -31.22 -31.64 -39.37
C LEU A 10 -29.91 -32.05 -38.68
N CYS A 11 -29.25 -33.10 -39.18
CA CYS A 11 -27.97 -33.57 -38.65
C CYS A 11 -26.84 -32.54 -38.91
N TYR A 12 -26.79 -31.98 -40.12
CA TYR A 12 -25.80 -30.95 -40.48
C TYR A 12 -25.96 -29.66 -39.67
N SER A 13 -27.21 -29.22 -39.48
CA SER A 13 -27.55 -28.06 -38.64
C SER A 13 -27.11 -28.25 -37.18
N SER A 14 -27.36 -29.44 -36.61
CA SER A 14 -27.00 -29.73 -35.22
C SER A 14 -25.48 -29.80 -35.00
N ILE A 15 -24.73 -30.34 -35.96
CA ILE A 15 -23.25 -30.41 -35.92
C ILE A 15 -22.63 -29.01 -36.06
N LEU A 16 -23.11 -28.19 -37.00
CA LEU A 16 -22.66 -26.80 -37.17
C LEU A 16 -22.93 -25.95 -35.93
N THR A 17 -24.09 -26.13 -35.30
CA THR A 17 -24.46 -25.40 -34.08
C THR A 17 -23.56 -25.78 -32.91
N LYS A 18 -23.22 -27.07 -32.75
CA LYS A 18 -22.26 -27.53 -31.72
C LYS A 18 -20.86 -26.98 -31.94
N ILE A 19 -20.35 -27.01 -33.18
CA ILE A 19 -19.03 -26.46 -33.50
C ILE A 19 -18.98 -24.95 -33.24
N LEU A 20 -20.03 -24.21 -33.59
CA LEU A 20 -20.12 -22.78 -33.29
C LEU A 20 -20.14 -22.50 -31.78
N ILE A 21 -20.91 -23.28 -31.00
CA ILE A 21 -20.98 -23.12 -29.55
C ILE A 21 -19.62 -23.41 -28.88
N ASP A 22 -18.94 -24.50 -29.26
CA ASP A 22 -17.65 -24.88 -28.68
C ASP A 22 -16.54 -23.84 -28.98
N ASN A 23 -16.56 -23.26 -30.18
CA ASN A 23 -15.64 -22.18 -30.55
C ASN A 23 -15.94 -20.88 -29.77
N VAL A 24 -17.22 -20.54 -29.56
CA VAL A 24 -17.62 -19.37 -28.77
C VAL A 24 -17.24 -19.53 -27.29
N ILE A 25 -17.44 -20.72 -26.72
CA ILE A 25 -17.06 -21.02 -25.33
C ILE A 25 -15.53 -20.96 -25.17
N SER A 26 -14.78 -21.55 -26.10
CA SER A 26 -13.31 -21.49 -26.08
C SER A 26 -12.80 -20.04 -26.18
N LEU A 27 -13.42 -19.22 -27.03
CA LEU A 27 -13.07 -17.81 -27.17
C LEU A 27 -13.38 -16.99 -25.91
N LEU A 28 -14.51 -17.27 -25.23
CA LEU A 28 -14.89 -16.60 -23.98
C LEU A 28 -13.95 -16.97 -22.82
N VAL A 29 -13.47 -18.22 -22.75
CA VAL A 29 -12.51 -18.66 -21.72
C VAL A 29 -11.14 -17.99 -21.91
N TYR A 30 -10.68 -17.81 -23.15
CA TYR A 30 -9.41 -17.11 -23.42
C TYR A 30 -9.47 -15.59 -23.19
N ALA A 31 -10.66 -14.98 -23.25
CA ALA A 31 -10.84 -13.54 -23.05
C ALA A 31 -10.88 -13.12 -21.56
N ALA A 32 -11.07 -14.08 -20.64
CA ALA A 32 -11.06 -13.82 -19.21
C ALA A 32 -9.62 -13.67 -18.70
N LYS A 33 -9.02 -12.48 -18.89
CA LYS A 33 -7.82 -12.12 -18.13
C LYS A 33 -8.19 -12.17 -16.65
N PRO A 34 -7.54 -13.01 -15.83
CA PRO A 34 -7.80 -13.00 -14.39
C PRO A 34 -7.58 -11.57 -13.88
N PRO A 35 -8.38 -11.11 -12.91
CA PRO A 35 -8.13 -9.81 -12.30
C PRO A 35 -6.68 -9.79 -11.82
N ILE A 36 -5.91 -8.79 -12.26
CA ILE A 36 -4.53 -8.59 -11.81
C ILE A 36 -4.64 -8.20 -10.34
N VAL A 37 -4.59 -9.19 -9.46
CA VAL A 37 -4.46 -8.96 -8.02
C VAL A 37 -3.06 -8.38 -7.83
N SER A 38 -3.01 -7.09 -7.46
CA SER A 38 -1.75 -6.42 -7.15
C SER A 38 -1.03 -7.20 -6.05
N LYS A 39 0.23 -7.54 -6.29
CA LYS A 39 1.01 -8.36 -5.38
C LYS A 39 1.34 -7.58 -4.12
N LYS A 40 1.29 -8.23 -2.96
CA LYS A 40 1.70 -7.62 -1.69
C LYS A 40 3.18 -7.22 -1.79
N SER A 41 3.48 -5.96 -1.49
CA SER A 41 4.80 -5.37 -1.70
C SER A 41 5.22 -4.50 -0.51
N LYS A 42 6.52 -4.22 -0.42
CA LYS A 42 7.13 -3.27 0.52
C LYS A 42 8.21 -2.47 -0.20
N LEU A 43 8.51 -1.27 0.28
CA LEU A 43 9.55 -0.43 -0.31
C LEU A 43 10.86 -0.53 0.46
N CYS A 44 11.93 -0.83 -0.26
CA CYS A 44 13.29 -1.01 0.25
C CYS A 44 14.27 -0.05 -0.46
N GLY A 45 15.44 0.18 0.15
CA GLY A 45 16.49 0.98 -0.48
C GLY A 45 17.18 0.26 -1.66
N ASN A 46 17.28 -1.07 -1.55
CA ASN A 46 17.86 -1.95 -2.54
C ASN A 46 17.06 -3.25 -2.71
N GLU A 47 17.50 -4.12 -3.62
CA GLU A 47 16.79 -5.36 -3.97
C GLU A 47 16.82 -6.41 -2.86
N GLN A 48 17.83 -6.34 -1.99
CA GLN A 48 18.04 -7.26 -0.86
C GLN A 48 17.25 -6.85 0.40
N CYS A 49 16.69 -5.64 0.42
CA CYS A 49 16.07 -5.03 1.61
C CYS A 49 16.98 -5.08 2.85
N ASP A 50 18.27 -4.84 2.68
CA ASP A 50 19.26 -4.78 3.76
C ASP A 50 19.86 -3.38 3.95
N GLU A 51 19.62 -2.45 3.02
CA GLU A 51 19.92 -1.04 3.22
C GLU A 51 19.07 -0.47 4.37
N VAL A 52 19.76 0.14 5.34
CA VAL A 52 19.11 0.89 6.42
C VAL A 52 18.59 2.22 5.86
N LEU A 53 17.27 2.39 5.88
CA LEU A 53 16.60 3.60 5.44
C LEU A 53 16.74 4.72 6.48
N PHE A 54 16.55 4.36 7.75
CA PHE A 54 16.75 5.22 8.91
C PHE A 54 16.84 4.38 10.19
N LYS A 55 17.29 5.00 11.28
CA LYS A 55 17.31 4.40 12.61
C LYS A 55 16.27 5.09 13.49
N ALA A 56 15.53 4.32 14.28
CA ALA A 56 14.52 4.87 15.17
C ALA A 56 14.61 4.26 16.57
N LYS A 57 14.24 5.06 17.58
CA LYS A 57 14.16 4.58 18.97
C LYS A 57 12.76 4.01 19.21
N VAL A 58 12.69 2.85 19.86
CA VAL A 58 11.43 2.26 20.31
C VAL A 58 10.88 3.10 21.47
N LYS A 59 9.68 3.66 21.31
CA LYS A 59 8.98 4.47 22.31
C LYS A 59 7.94 3.68 23.11
N ARG A 60 7.56 2.48 22.65
CA ARG A 60 6.60 1.60 23.32
C ARG A 60 7.02 0.14 23.19
N VAL A 61 6.91 -0.62 24.28
CA VAL A 61 7.10 -2.07 24.29
C VAL A 61 6.08 -2.74 23.37
N MET A 62 6.52 -3.76 22.64
CA MET A 62 5.67 -4.58 21.77
C MET A 62 6.02 -6.05 21.97
N GLY A 63 5.15 -6.81 22.64
CA GLY A 63 5.29 -8.27 22.74
C GLY A 63 4.66 -8.95 21.54
N SER A 64 5.38 -9.88 20.91
CA SER A 64 4.83 -10.72 19.84
C SER A 64 5.36 -12.14 19.93
N ASN A 65 4.45 -13.11 19.77
CA ASN A 65 4.77 -14.53 19.66
C ASN A 65 4.76 -15.02 18.20
N HIS A 66 4.52 -14.13 17.23
CA HIS A 66 4.45 -14.47 15.82
C HIS A 66 5.82 -14.32 15.16
N GLU A 67 6.29 -15.35 14.43
CA GLU A 67 7.64 -15.40 13.82
C GLU A 67 7.97 -14.21 12.91
N ALA A 68 6.97 -13.66 12.22
CA ALA A 68 7.14 -12.53 11.32
C ALA A 68 7.26 -11.17 12.03
N PHE A 69 7.00 -11.10 13.34
CA PHE A 69 6.99 -9.86 14.11
C PHE A 69 8.09 -9.85 15.16
N LEU A 70 8.76 -8.71 15.29
CA LEU A 70 9.71 -8.49 16.35
C LEU A 70 9.00 -8.34 17.70
N SER A 71 9.68 -8.72 18.78
CA SER A 71 9.34 -8.24 20.11
C SER A 71 10.22 -7.03 20.42
N LEU A 72 9.62 -5.86 20.60
CA LEU A 72 10.33 -4.61 20.83
C LEU A 72 10.39 -4.27 22.32
N THR A 73 11.57 -3.84 22.77
CA THR A 73 11.79 -3.31 24.11
C THR A 73 11.94 -1.80 24.02
N GLU A 74 11.32 -1.07 24.93
CA GLU A 74 11.42 0.39 24.98
C GLU A 74 12.88 0.84 25.12
N GLY A 75 13.24 1.90 24.40
CA GLY A 75 14.58 2.45 24.38
C GLY A 75 15.56 1.77 23.42
N ALA A 76 15.24 0.58 22.90
CA ALA A 76 16.04 -0.05 21.85
C ALA A 76 16.09 0.81 20.58
N VAL A 77 17.17 0.70 19.82
CA VAL A 77 17.29 1.32 18.49
C VAL A 77 17.08 0.24 17.45
N ILE A 78 16.19 0.49 16.50
CA ILE A 78 15.90 -0.39 15.38
C ILE A 78 16.41 0.24 14.08
N ASP A 79 17.06 -0.59 13.26
CA ASP A 79 17.50 -0.24 11.91
C ASP A 79 16.36 -0.58 10.95
N VAL A 80 15.67 0.43 10.42
CA VAL A 80 14.51 0.21 9.54
C VAL A 80 14.99 -0.02 8.12
N THR A 81 14.61 -1.16 7.53
CA THR A 81 15.08 -1.59 6.20
C THR A 81 13.97 -1.60 5.16
N ALA A 82 12.70 -1.60 5.56
CA ALA A 82 11.58 -1.48 4.63
C ALA A 82 10.39 -0.72 5.22
N VAL A 83 9.71 0.05 4.37
CA VAL A 83 8.53 0.86 4.70
C VAL A 83 7.38 0.62 3.70
N LYS A 84 6.20 1.19 3.99
CA LYS A 84 5.04 1.25 3.08
C LYS A 84 4.63 -0.11 2.52
N PHE A 85 4.25 -1.02 3.43
CA PHE A 85 3.67 -2.31 3.04
C PHE A 85 2.32 -2.07 2.36
N SER A 86 2.13 -2.59 1.14
CA SER A 86 0.97 -2.26 0.30
C SER A 86 -0.36 -2.71 0.88
N ASP A 87 -0.34 -3.73 1.74
CA ASP A 87 -1.51 -4.26 2.45
C ASP A 87 -1.65 -3.73 3.89
N ARG A 88 -0.58 -3.17 4.47
CA ARG A 88 -0.51 -2.76 5.88
C ARG A 88 0.40 -1.54 6.07
N THR A 89 -0.13 -0.36 5.77
CA THR A 89 0.63 0.90 5.84
C THR A 89 1.08 1.28 7.26
N ASP A 90 0.57 0.61 8.28
CA ASP A 90 0.94 0.75 9.69
C ASP A 90 2.13 -0.11 10.12
N LEU A 91 2.67 -0.93 9.21
CA LEU A 91 3.82 -1.82 9.45
C LEU A 91 5.09 -1.33 8.74
N MET A 92 6.21 -1.68 9.37
CA MET A 92 7.56 -1.57 8.85
C MET A 92 8.33 -2.85 9.15
N GLU A 93 9.46 -3.04 8.46
CA GLU A 93 10.43 -4.09 8.77
C GLU A 93 11.75 -3.47 9.18
N GLY A 94 12.38 -4.05 10.20
CA GLY A 94 13.67 -3.60 10.68
C GLY A 94 14.47 -4.71 11.33
N VAL A 95 15.67 -4.34 11.76
CA VAL A 95 16.67 -5.22 12.37
C VAL A 95 17.04 -4.66 13.73
N LEU A 96 16.95 -5.50 14.76
CA LEU A 96 17.39 -5.18 16.12
C LEU A 96 18.92 -5.30 16.25
N PRO A 97 19.54 -4.72 17.30
CA PRO A 97 21.00 -4.80 17.50
C PRO A 97 21.54 -6.23 17.66
N ASP A 98 20.68 -7.18 18.03
CA ASP A 98 21.00 -8.60 18.13
C ASP A 98 20.88 -9.36 16.79
N GLY A 99 20.60 -8.65 15.69
CA GLY A 99 20.49 -9.19 14.35
C GLY A 99 19.12 -9.77 14.00
N ARG A 100 18.16 -9.83 14.94
CA ARG A 100 16.80 -10.29 14.63
C ARG A 100 16.11 -9.32 13.68
N LYS A 101 15.53 -9.85 12.60
CA LYS A 101 14.78 -9.10 11.58
C LYS A 101 13.31 -9.48 11.61
N GLY A 102 12.42 -8.49 11.46
CA GLY A 102 11.00 -8.75 11.35
C GLY A 102 10.16 -7.47 11.32
N ASN A 103 8.84 -7.67 11.28
CA ASN A 103 7.87 -6.59 11.20
C ASN A 103 7.60 -5.96 12.57
N PHE A 104 7.23 -4.69 12.56
CA PHE A 104 6.75 -3.97 13.73
C PHE A 104 5.81 -2.83 13.32
N TYR A 105 5.02 -2.34 14.27
CA TYR A 105 4.10 -1.22 14.05
C TYR A 105 4.83 0.12 14.12
N ILE A 106 4.52 1.03 13.18
CA ILE A 106 5.09 2.40 13.16
C ILE A 106 4.85 3.11 14.50
N GLY A 107 3.69 2.90 15.12
CA GLY A 107 3.35 3.50 16.42
C GLY A 107 4.21 3.05 17.61
N ALA A 108 5.05 2.02 17.44
CA ALA A 108 5.97 1.56 18.48
C ALA A 108 7.29 2.34 18.52
N ILE A 109 7.60 3.12 17.47
CA ILE A 109 8.85 3.89 17.38
C ILE A 109 8.60 5.39 17.48
N ASP A 110 9.65 6.14 17.81
CA ASP A 110 9.72 7.56 17.49
C ASP A 110 9.72 7.73 15.97
N ILE A 111 8.71 8.45 15.47
CA ILE A 111 8.48 8.65 14.03
C ILE A 111 9.25 9.84 13.47
N GLY A 112 9.91 10.65 14.31
CA GLY A 112 10.71 11.80 13.86
C GLY A 112 11.72 11.43 12.76
N PRO A 113 12.57 10.41 12.96
CA PRO A 113 13.49 9.92 11.93
C PRO A 113 12.79 9.44 10.65
N TYR A 114 11.57 8.91 10.75
CA TYR A 114 10.81 8.50 9.59
C TYR A 114 10.34 9.70 8.77
N VAL A 115 9.83 10.74 9.43
CA VAL A 115 9.42 12.00 8.78
C VAL A 115 10.61 12.66 8.07
N GLU A 116 11.77 12.67 8.71
CA GLU A 116 13.01 13.19 8.13
C GLU A 116 13.45 12.38 6.90
N PHE A 117 13.43 11.05 7.01
CA PHE A 117 13.70 10.15 5.89
C PHE A 117 12.78 10.44 4.69
N LEU A 118 11.46 10.54 4.91
CA LEU A 118 10.51 10.82 3.85
C LEU A 118 10.80 12.16 3.18
N ARG A 119 11.04 13.22 3.96
CA ARG A 119 11.35 14.55 3.45
C ARG A 119 12.61 14.54 2.58
N ASN A 120 13.68 13.91 3.06
CA ASN A 120 14.93 13.81 2.34
C ASN A 120 14.81 12.95 1.08
N ALA A 121 14.17 11.78 1.18
CA ALA A 121 13.94 10.89 0.04
C ALA A 121 13.16 11.60 -1.08
N ILE A 122 12.14 12.38 -0.72
CA ILE A 122 11.37 13.19 -1.68
C ILE A 122 12.26 14.27 -2.31
N SER A 123 13.04 15.02 -1.51
CA SER A 123 13.84 16.15 -2.03
C SER A 123 14.90 15.69 -3.04
N ILE A 124 15.55 14.56 -2.77
CA ILE A 124 16.58 13.99 -3.65
C ILE A 124 16.00 13.07 -4.72
N ARG A 125 14.67 12.91 -4.78
CA ARG A 125 13.97 12.01 -5.71
C ARG A 125 14.52 10.57 -5.63
N LYS A 126 14.76 10.09 -4.41
CA LYS A 126 15.35 8.77 -4.14
C LYS A 126 14.59 7.68 -4.88
N GLU A 127 15.31 6.85 -5.62
CA GLU A 127 14.78 5.62 -6.17
C GLU A 127 14.72 4.55 -5.09
N MET A 128 13.60 3.83 -5.02
CA MET A 128 13.38 2.74 -4.08
C MET A 128 12.91 1.50 -4.83
N LYS A 129 13.22 0.33 -4.28
CA LYS A 129 12.84 -0.96 -4.86
C LYS A 129 11.52 -1.42 -4.26
N GLU A 130 10.55 -1.70 -5.11
CA GLU A 130 9.31 -2.34 -4.72
C GLU A 130 9.51 -3.86 -4.72
N ILE A 131 9.43 -4.45 -3.53
CA ILE A 131 9.81 -5.84 -3.29
C ILE A 131 8.59 -6.64 -2.87
N SER A 132 8.37 -7.78 -3.51
CA SER A 132 7.29 -8.71 -3.15
C SER A 132 7.45 -9.21 -1.72
N GLN A 133 6.34 -9.26 -0.98
CA GLN A 133 6.29 -9.87 0.35
C GLN A 133 6.15 -11.40 0.30
N ASP A 134 5.78 -11.97 -0.86
CA ASP A 134 5.55 -13.41 -0.97
C ASP A 134 6.86 -14.19 -0.81
N ARG A 135 6.82 -15.25 0.01
CA ARG A 135 7.96 -16.14 0.26
C ARG A 135 8.26 -17.02 -0.95
N VAL A 136 7.27 -17.29 -1.81
CA VAL A 136 7.51 -18.11 -3.01
C VAL A 136 8.25 -17.34 -4.11
N ASP A 137 8.29 -16.01 -4.01
CA ASP A 137 9.07 -15.19 -4.93
C ASP A 137 10.54 -15.16 -4.52
N VAL A 138 11.38 -15.61 -5.43
CA VAL A 138 12.83 -15.66 -5.26
C VAL A 138 13.52 -15.12 -6.51
N GLY A 139 14.75 -14.61 -6.31
CA GLY A 139 15.56 -14.05 -7.39
C GLY A 139 14.83 -12.90 -8.12
N PRO A 140 14.84 -12.87 -9.46
CA PRO A 140 14.26 -11.76 -10.24
C PRO A 140 12.76 -11.52 -9.99
N LYS A 141 12.00 -12.53 -9.56
CA LYS A 141 10.56 -12.39 -9.26
C LYS A 141 10.28 -11.61 -7.99
N LYS A 142 11.32 -11.39 -7.16
CA LYS A 142 11.21 -10.68 -5.90
C LYS A 142 11.10 -9.17 -6.11
N LEU A 143 11.78 -8.64 -7.13
CA LEU A 143 11.68 -7.25 -7.55
C LEU A 143 10.44 -7.04 -8.42
N LEU A 144 9.52 -6.20 -7.96
CA LEU A 144 8.30 -5.84 -8.68
C LEU A 144 8.49 -4.57 -9.51
N GLY A 145 9.36 -3.67 -9.06
CA GLY A 145 9.63 -2.43 -9.77
C GLY A 145 10.59 -1.50 -9.04
N THR A 146 10.89 -0.36 -9.67
CA THR A 146 11.59 0.76 -9.04
C THR A 146 10.64 1.95 -8.99
N VAL A 147 10.47 2.54 -7.82
CA VAL A 147 9.60 3.69 -7.57
C VAL A 147 10.42 4.91 -7.21
N ARG A 148 9.92 6.09 -7.58
CA ARG A 148 10.53 7.36 -7.17
C ARG A 148 9.81 7.95 -5.96
N ALA A 149 10.58 8.32 -4.93
CA ALA A 149 10.05 8.83 -3.67
C ALA A 149 9.17 10.07 -3.84
N ASP A 150 9.54 11.01 -4.71
CA ASP A 150 8.78 12.24 -4.95
C ASP A 150 7.38 11.99 -5.49
N LEU A 151 7.16 10.87 -6.19
CA LEU A 151 5.84 10.48 -6.69
C LEU A 151 5.03 9.65 -5.70
N HIS A 152 5.70 8.75 -4.97
CA HIS A 152 5.02 7.70 -4.20
C HIS A 152 4.95 7.95 -2.68
N LEU A 153 5.79 8.85 -2.13
CA LEU A 153 5.92 9.05 -0.70
C LEU A 153 5.38 10.39 -0.19
N VAL A 154 5.08 11.35 -1.07
CA VAL A 154 4.56 12.68 -0.67
C VAL A 154 3.29 12.59 0.18
N ARG A 155 2.36 11.72 -0.21
CA ARG A 155 1.12 11.52 0.57
C ARG A 155 1.41 11.04 1.99
N ASP A 156 2.33 10.08 2.13
CA ASP A 156 2.70 9.54 3.43
C ASP A 156 3.42 10.59 4.27
N TYR A 157 4.37 11.32 3.68
CA TYR A 157 5.02 12.47 4.34
C TYR A 157 3.99 13.45 4.92
N ASN A 158 3.00 13.86 4.11
CA ASN A 158 2.00 14.83 4.56
C ASN A 158 1.17 14.35 5.76
N VAL A 159 0.85 13.04 5.86
CA VAL A 159 0.13 12.55 7.05
C VAL A 159 1.05 12.34 8.24
N GLN A 160 2.22 11.72 8.04
CA GLN A 160 3.16 11.41 9.14
C GLN A 160 3.74 12.68 9.75
N ALA A 161 4.11 13.67 8.93
CA ALA A 161 4.66 14.94 9.39
C ALA A 161 3.64 15.74 10.20
N ARG A 162 2.36 15.72 9.81
CA ARG A 162 1.27 16.33 10.58
C ARG A 162 1.07 15.62 11.93
N GLN A 163 1.00 14.29 11.92
CA GLN A 163 0.82 13.50 13.15
C GLN A 163 1.98 13.73 14.12
N TYR A 164 3.22 13.71 13.62
CA TYR A 164 4.40 14.00 14.40
C TYR A 164 4.36 15.41 15.01
N ALA A 165 3.97 16.41 14.22
CA ALA A 165 3.88 17.78 14.72
C ALA A 165 2.88 17.93 15.87
N GLN A 166 1.74 17.25 15.76
CA GLN A 166 0.72 17.19 16.83
C GLN A 166 1.26 16.49 18.08
N GLU A 167 1.89 15.32 17.94
CA GLU A 167 2.46 14.57 19.07
C GLU A 167 3.53 15.39 19.83
N GLN A 168 4.38 16.13 19.09
CA GLN A 168 5.47 16.90 19.65
C GLN A 168 5.08 18.34 20.05
N HIS A 169 3.84 18.75 19.83
CA HIS A 169 3.37 20.12 20.06
C HIS A 169 4.23 21.17 19.33
N ILE A 170 4.66 20.86 18.10
CA ILE A 170 5.44 21.76 17.25
C ILE A 170 4.57 22.28 16.09
N PRO A 171 4.95 23.40 15.45
CA PRO A 171 4.22 23.89 14.28
C PRO A 171 4.13 22.83 13.18
N GLN A 172 2.93 22.68 12.62
CA GLN A 172 2.71 21.77 11.50
C GLN A 172 3.50 22.26 10.27
N PRO A 173 4.26 21.38 9.58
CA PRO A 173 4.94 21.76 8.34
C PRO A 173 3.93 21.98 7.21
N GLU A 174 4.30 22.84 6.28
CA GLU A 174 3.54 23.03 5.03
C GLU A 174 3.50 21.70 4.25
N PRO A 175 2.31 21.25 3.80
CA PRO A 175 2.18 20.02 3.03
C PRO A 175 2.87 20.17 1.67
N LEU A 176 3.59 19.13 1.27
CA LEU A 176 4.19 19.08 -0.06
C LEU A 176 3.11 18.86 -1.13
N PRO A 177 3.22 19.48 -2.32
CA PRO A 177 2.29 19.27 -3.41
C PRO A 177 2.23 17.80 -3.82
N VAL A 178 1.04 17.22 -3.82
CA VAL A 178 0.83 15.84 -4.28
C VAL A 178 0.99 15.81 -5.80
N PRO A 179 1.91 15.00 -6.36
CA PRO A 179 2.07 14.92 -7.80
C PRO A 179 0.81 14.39 -8.49
N ASN A 180 0.49 14.99 -9.63
CA ASN A 180 -0.64 14.56 -10.45
C ASN A 180 -0.18 13.42 -11.36
N VAL A 181 -0.62 12.20 -11.08
CA VAL A 181 -0.17 10.98 -11.81
C VAL A 181 -1.06 10.74 -13.06
N THR A 182 -1.34 11.79 -13.82
CA THR A 182 -2.26 11.74 -14.99
C THR A 182 -1.56 11.47 -16.33
N GLY A 183 -0.28 11.08 -16.33
CA GLY A 183 0.46 10.76 -17.55
C GLY A 183 1.32 9.51 -17.40
N ASN A 184 0.93 8.43 -18.08
CA ASN A 184 1.70 7.20 -18.34
C ASN A 184 2.38 6.51 -17.15
N SER A 185 1.60 5.72 -16.42
CA SER A 185 2.05 4.41 -15.92
C SER A 185 0.83 3.56 -15.60
N ASP A 186 0.85 2.31 -16.04
CA ASP A 186 -0.17 1.28 -15.89
C ASP A 186 -0.91 1.34 -14.55
N GLY A 187 -2.23 1.20 -14.62
CA GLY A 187 -3.18 1.49 -13.55
C GLY A 187 -2.79 0.98 -12.16
N HIS A 188 -2.50 1.90 -11.24
CA HIS A 188 -2.22 1.57 -9.84
C HIS A 188 -2.79 2.64 -8.90
N GLY A 189 -3.81 2.25 -8.12
CA GLY A 189 -4.11 2.86 -6.82
C GLY A 189 -5.55 3.35 -6.62
N HIS A 190 -6.47 2.44 -6.33
CA HIS A 190 -7.67 2.78 -5.55
C HIS A 190 -7.32 2.74 -4.06
N SER A 191 -6.93 3.88 -3.49
CA SER A 191 -6.94 4.05 -2.04
C SER A 191 -8.23 4.77 -1.65
N HIS A 192 -9.18 4.02 -1.08
CA HIS A 192 -10.36 4.58 -0.45
C HIS A 192 -9.94 5.49 0.71
N SER A 193 -10.10 6.79 0.51
CA SER A 193 -10.03 7.79 1.58
C SER A 193 -11.27 7.62 2.45
N HIS A 194 -11.17 6.94 3.60
CA HIS A 194 -12.08 7.14 4.73
C HIS A 194 -11.50 8.25 5.61
N GLY A 195 -11.82 9.49 5.27
CA GLY A 195 -11.65 10.61 6.18
C GLY A 195 -12.82 10.64 7.15
N HIS A 196 -12.63 10.15 8.38
CA HIS A 196 -13.46 10.53 9.51
C HIS A 196 -12.89 11.82 10.11
N GLY A 197 -13.48 12.94 9.71
CA GLY A 197 -13.35 14.20 10.44
C GLY A 197 -14.34 14.18 11.60
N HIS A 198 -13.84 13.98 12.82
CA HIS A 198 -14.57 14.34 14.03
C HIS A 198 -14.18 15.77 14.39
N SER A 199 -15.04 16.73 14.07
CA SER A 199 -15.01 18.07 14.66
C SER A 199 -15.67 17.99 16.04
N HIS A 200 -14.86 18.08 17.09
CA HIS A 200 -15.32 18.44 18.43
C HIS A 200 -15.30 19.96 18.52
N GLU A 201 -16.46 20.60 18.37
CA GLU A 201 -16.66 21.97 18.81
C GLU A 201 -17.15 21.95 20.26
N HIS A 202 -16.34 22.53 21.15
CA HIS A 202 -16.72 22.86 22.52
C HIS A 202 -17.29 24.29 22.54
N ASP A 203 -18.48 24.39 23.13
CA ASP A 203 -19.12 25.54 23.78
C ASP A 203 -18.52 26.94 23.61
N HIS A 204 -19.34 27.85 23.06
CA HIS A 204 -19.43 29.23 23.56
C HIS A 204 -20.88 29.70 23.66
N ASN A 205 -21.30 29.86 24.90
CA ASN A 205 -22.47 30.57 25.40
C ASN A 205 -22.53 32.02 24.87
N HIS A 206 -23.67 32.47 24.34
CA HIS A 206 -24.09 33.88 24.39
C HIS A 206 -25.61 34.00 24.30
N GLY A 207 -26.20 34.45 25.42
CA GLY A 207 -27.60 34.82 25.49
C GLY A 207 -27.91 36.07 24.66
N HIS A 208 -29.10 36.07 24.08
CA HIS A 208 -29.73 37.25 23.51
C HIS A 208 -31.08 37.48 24.18
N SER A 209 -31.20 38.65 24.81
CA SER A 209 -32.44 39.25 25.29
C SER A 209 -33.14 40.02 24.17
N HIS A 210 -34.35 40.52 24.50
CA HIS A 210 -35.31 41.40 23.80
C HIS A 210 -36.48 40.65 23.14
N GLU A 211 -37.76 41.00 23.32
CA GLU A 211 -38.51 41.99 24.12
C GLU A 211 -40.01 41.60 24.04
N PRO A 212 -40.94 42.26 24.78
CA PRO A 212 -42.28 41.74 25.03
C PRO A 212 -43.31 42.07 23.95
N LYS A 213 -44.34 41.22 23.88
CA LYS A 213 -45.70 41.57 23.46
C LYS A 213 -46.70 40.97 24.43
#